data_AF-A0A091KBD0-F1
#
_entry.id   AF-A0A091KBD0-F1
#
_cell.length_a   1.000
_cell.length_b   1.000
_cell.length_c   1.000
_cell.angle_alpha   90.00
_cell.angle_beta   90.00
_cell.angle_gamma   90.00
#
_symmetry.space_group_name_H-M   'P 1'
#
loop_
_entity.id
_entity.type
_entity.pdbx_description
1 polymer ?
#
loop_
_entity_poly.entity_id
_entity_poly.type
_entity_poly.pdbx_seq_one_letter_code
_entity_poly.pdbx_strand_id
1 'polypeptide(L)'
;LVGPFQVASSLVRKFEHFSPAILHALGQTAVGLSVPDIENSISDKDLEASIPALGEVRGWNADQSSAIINKLLSSGYQIRNGQSLANLGSLMTGLNSSTLQSLPPELVVEAMKLPEFVQ
;
A
#
# COMPACT_ATOMS: atom_id res chain seq x y z
N LEU A 1 -11.83 -23.64 16.18
CA LEU A 1 -10.95 -23.83 15.01
C LEU A 1 -10.23 -22.51 14.77
N VAL A 2 -8.93 -22.45 15.05
CA VAL A 2 -8.09 -21.29 14.69
C VAL A 2 -7.88 -21.38 13.18
N GLY A 3 -8.46 -20.45 12.42
CA GLY A 3 -8.37 -20.46 10.96
C GLY A 3 -6.95 -20.11 10.47
N PRO A 4 -6.60 -20.47 9.22
CA PRO A 4 -5.28 -20.18 8.63
C PRO A 4 -4.91 -18.69 8.67
N PHE A 5 -5.90 -17.80 8.57
CA PHE A 5 -5.72 -16.35 8.70
C PHE A 5 -5.18 -15.92 10.08
N GLN A 6 -5.62 -16.60 11.14
CA GLN A 6 -5.23 -16.28 12.51
C GLN A 6 -3.79 -16.72 12.80
N VAL A 7 -3.35 -17.85 12.21
CA VAL A 7 -1.94 -18.30 12.27
C VAL A 7 -1.03 -17.32 11.53
N ALA A 8 -1.43 -16.89 10.33
CA ALA A 8 -0.67 -15.93 9.53
C ALA A 8 -0.53 -14.57 10.24
N SER A 9 -1.64 -14.02 10.78
CA SER A 9 -1.60 -12.78 11.57
C SER A 9 -0.70 -12.88 12.82
N SER A 10 -0.65 -14.06 13.46
CA SER A 10 0.19 -14.28 14.65
C SER A 10 1.68 -14.34 14.30
N LEU A 11 2.02 -14.79 13.08
CA LEU A 11 3.39 -14.83 12.60
C LEU A 11 3.89 -13.42 12.23
N VAL A 12 3.03 -12.63 11.57
CA VAL A 12 3.29 -11.23 11.20
C VAL A 12 3.60 -10.38 12.44
N ARG A 13 2.88 -10.57 13.55
CA ARG A 13 3.09 -9.82 14.80
C ARG A 13 4.44 -10.05 15.50
N LYS A 14 5.27 -11.00 15.02
CA LYS A 14 6.62 -11.23 15.56
C LYS A 14 7.69 -10.32 14.96
N PHE A 15 7.38 -9.61 13.89
CA PHE A 15 8.31 -8.65 13.30
C PHE A 15 8.23 -7.33 14.05
N GLU A 16 9.34 -6.89 14.65
CA GLU A 16 9.46 -5.55 15.21
C GLU A 16 9.54 -4.48 14.10
N HIS A 17 10.04 -4.89 12.93
CA HIS A 17 10.22 -4.04 11.76
C HIS A 17 9.92 -4.79 10.46
N PHE A 18 9.14 -4.18 9.58
CA PHE A 18 8.80 -4.72 8.27
C PHE A 18 9.67 -4.09 7.18
N SER A 19 10.73 -4.80 6.78
CA SER A 19 11.54 -4.44 5.62
C SER A 19 10.80 -4.69 4.30
N PRO A 20 11.26 -4.12 3.16
CA PRO A 20 10.63 -4.35 1.87
C PRO A 20 10.63 -5.81 1.46
N ALA A 21 11.69 -6.55 1.80
CA ALA A 21 11.76 -7.99 1.55
C ALA A 21 10.68 -8.76 2.33
N ILE A 22 10.39 -8.35 3.58
CA ILE A 22 9.33 -8.97 4.38
C ILE A 22 7.97 -8.63 3.78
N LEU A 23 7.70 -7.35 3.48
CA LEU A 23 6.42 -6.90 2.92
C LEU A 23 6.12 -7.57 1.57
N HIS A 24 7.12 -7.68 0.70
CA HIS A 24 7.02 -8.44 -0.54
C HIS A 24 6.75 -9.93 -0.28
N ALA A 25 7.44 -10.56 0.67
CA ALA A 25 7.26 -11.97 0.98
C ALA A 25 5.89 -12.31 1.60
N LEU A 26 5.24 -11.35 2.27
CA LEU A 26 3.89 -11.55 2.80
C LEU A 26 2.85 -11.70 1.68
N GLY A 27 3.02 -11.00 0.56
CA GLY A 27 2.05 -10.97 -0.53
C GLY A 27 0.63 -10.69 0.01
N GLN A 28 -0.36 -11.51 -0.38
CA GLN A 28 -1.74 -11.34 0.07
C GLN A 28 -1.94 -11.46 1.58
N THR A 29 -0.99 -12.06 2.32
CA THR A 29 -1.05 -12.12 3.80
C THR A 29 -0.88 -10.75 4.44
N ALA A 30 -0.36 -9.76 3.71
CA ALA A 30 -0.16 -8.40 4.21
C ALA A 30 -1.47 -7.73 4.68
N VAL A 31 -2.65 -8.16 4.19
CA VAL A 31 -3.96 -7.70 4.72
C VAL A 31 -4.18 -8.03 6.19
N GLY A 32 -3.34 -8.88 6.79
CA GLY A 32 -3.32 -9.15 8.23
C GLY A 32 -2.62 -8.08 9.07
N LEU A 33 -1.92 -7.11 8.44
CA LEU A 33 -1.30 -5.99 9.14
C LEU A 33 -2.37 -5.08 9.74
N SER A 34 -2.24 -4.77 11.03
CA SER A 34 -3.09 -3.77 11.66
C SER A 34 -2.63 -2.35 11.31
N VAL A 35 -3.50 -1.35 11.49
CA VAL A 35 -3.13 0.07 11.32
C VAL A 35 -1.91 0.44 12.18
N PRO A 36 -1.82 0.03 13.47
CA PRO A 36 -0.61 0.24 14.25
C PRO A 36 0.65 -0.41 13.67
N ASP A 37 0.56 -1.59 13.06
CA ASP A 37 1.73 -2.22 12.41
C ASP A 37 2.19 -1.38 11.20
N ILE A 38 1.24 -0.90 10.39
CA ILE A 38 1.50 -0.03 9.24
C ILE A 38 2.17 1.28 9.68
N GLU A 39 1.63 1.92 10.71
CA GLU A 39 2.07 3.25 11.16
C GLU A 39 3.41 3.21 11.89
N ASN A 40 3.63 2.18 12.72
CA ASN A 40 4.74 2.18 13.69
C ASN A 40 5.84 1.17 13.38
N SER A 41 5.55 0.11 12.62
CA SER A 41 6.52 -0.97 12.36
C SER A 41 7.04 -0.98 10.92
N ILE A 42 6.59 -0.04 10.07
CA ILE A 42 7.13 0.18 8.73
C ILE A 42 7.81 1.56 8.69
N SER A 43 9.09 1.61 8.34
CA SER A 43 9.76 2.90 8.12
C SER A 43 9.26 3.56 6.84
N ASP A 44 9.32 4.89 6.76
CA ASP A 44 8.88 5.61 5.56
C ASP A 44 9.62 5.18 4.29
N LYS A 45 10.93 4.94 4.41
CA LYS A 45 11.78 4.44 3.31
C LYS A 45 11.37 3.03 2.88
N ASP A 46 11.10 2.17 3.85
CA ASP A 46 10.71 0.78 3.55
C ASP A 46 9.30 0.73 2.97
N LEU A 47 8.41 1.61 3.42
CA LEU A 47 7.07 1.76 2.85
C LEU A 47 7.15 2.18 1.38
N GLU A 48 7.89 3.24 1.07
CA GLU A 48 8.08 3.72 -0.31
C GLU A 48 8.65 2.62 -1.21
N ALA A 49 9.68 1.91 -0.75
CA ALA A 49 10.29 0.80 -1.49
C ALA A 49 9.35 -0.41 -1.69
N SER A 50 8.29 -0.51 -0.89
CA SER A 50 7.34 -1.64 -0.93
C SER A 50 6.05 -1.33 -1.68
N ILE A 51 5.83 -0.09 -2.13
CA ILE A 51 4.57 0.32 -2.76
C ILE A 51 4.16 -0.58 -3.94
N PRO A 52 5.04 -0.93 -4.90
CA PRO A 52 4.65 -1.83 -5.98
C PRO A 52 4.12 -3.17 -5.46
N ALA A 53 4.76 -3.75 -4.44
CA ALA A 53 4.33 -5.03 -3.86
C ALA A 53 3.02 -4.91 -3.07
N LEU A 54 2.86 -3.84 -2.28
CA LEU A 54 1.65 -3.60 -1.49
C LEU A 54 0.45 -3.22 -2.36
N GLY A 55 0.69 -2.57 -3.50
CA GLY A 55 -0.33 -2.22 -4.50
C GLY A 55 -0.92 -3.44 -5.22
N GLU A 56 -0.21 -4.58 -5.24
CA GLU A 56 -0.70 -5.85 -5.78
C GLU A 56 -1.58 -6.62 -4.77
N VAL A 57 -1.56 -6.23 -3.49
CA VAL A 57 -2.32 -6.90 -2.43
C VAL A 57 -3.79 -6.50 -2.50
N ARG A 58 -4.69 -7.47 -2.68
CA ARG A 58 -6.14 -7.24 -2.78
C ARG A 58 -6.79 -7.43 -1.42
N GLY A 59 -7.83 -6.66 -1.15
CA GLY A 59 -8.64 -6.81 0.08
C GLY A 59 -8.15 -6.03 1.29
N TRP A 60 -7.27 -5.03 1.09
CA TRP A 60 -7.08 -3.98 2.09
C TRP A 60 -8.44 -3.39 2.46
N ASN A 61 -8.69 -3.24 3.76
CA ASN A 61 -9.84 -2.46 4.20
C ASN A 61 -9.57 -0.96 4.07
N ALA A 62 -10.61 -0.14 4.24
CA ALA A 62 -10.51 1.31 4.06
C ALA A 62 -9.51 1.96 5.03
N ASP A 63 -9.47 1.50 6.29
CA ASP A 63 -8.56 2.04 7.31
C ASP A 63 -7.10 1.71 6.98
N GLN A 64 -6.82 0.46 6.58
CA GLN A 64 -5.48 0.03 6.16
C GLN A 64 -4.99 0.80 4.94
N SER A 65 -5.82 0.89 3.89
CA SER A 65 -5.45 1.61 2.65
C SER A 65 -5.19 3.08 2.94
N SER A 66 -6.04 3.72 3.74
CA SER A 66 -5.88 5.12 4.13
C SER A 66 -4.63 5.33 4.98
N ALA A 67 -4.33 4.44 5.93
CA ALA A 67 -3.12 4.50 6.75
C ALA A 67 -1.85 4.39 5.89
N ILE A 68 -1.80 3.44 4.95
CA ILE A 68 -0.68 3.27 4.03
C ILE A 68 -0.47 4.53 3.19
N ILE A 69 -1.53 5.03 2.54
CA ILE A 69 -1.45 6.21 1.66
C ILE A 69 -1.09 7.47 2.45
N ASN A 70 -1.71 7.71 3.60
CA ASN A 70 -1.43 8.90 4.40
C ASN A 70 0.02 8.90 4.89
N LYS A 71 0.54 7.74 5.35
CA LYS A 71 1.93 7.62 5.75
C LYS A 71 2.89 7.84 4.57
N LEU A 72 2.60 7.22 3.43
CA LEU A 72 3.40 7.38 2.20
C LEU A 72 3.46 8.86 1.77
N LEU A 73 2.34 9.57 1.74
CA LEU A 73 2.32 10.98 1.33
C LEU A 73 3.00 11.87 2.39
N SER A 74 2.86 11.54 3.67
CA SER A 74 3.50 12.29 4.76
C SER A 74 5.02 12.13 4.78
N SER A 75 5.57 11.06 4.19
CA SER A 75 7.03 10.89 4.03
C SER A 75 7.62 11.74 2.90
N GLY A 76 6.78 12.42 2.12
CA GLY A 76 7.18 13.25 0.99
C GLY A 76 7.16 12.52 -0.36
N TYR A 77 6.59 11.32 -0.43
CA TYR A 77 6.32 10.65 -1.71
C TYR A 77 5.43 11.53 -2.60
N GLN A 78 5.77 11.61 -3.89
CA GLN A 78 5.04 12.40 -4.87
C GLN A 78 4.59 11.53 -6.03
N ILE A 79 3.30 11.62 -6.36
CA ILE A 79 2.72 11.01 -7.56
C ILE A 79 3.04 11.95 -8.73
N ARG A 80 4.18 11.73 -9.40
CA ARG A 80 4.73 12.64 -10.42
C ARG A 80 4.40 12.24 -11.86
N ASN A 81 4.00 11.00 -12.09
CA ASN A 81 3.74 10.45 -13.42
C ASN A 81 2.72 9.30 -13.36
N GLY A 82 2.23 8.86 -14.51
CA GLY A 82 1.31 7.71 -14.60
C GLY A 82 1.82 6.44 -13.92
N GLN A 83 3.14 6.15 -13.96
CA GLN A 83 3.72 4.96 -13.32
C GLN A 83 3.63 5.03 -11.79
N SER A 84 3.93 6.18 -11.19
CA SER A 84 3.83 6.38 -9.74
C SER A 84 2.40 6.27 -9.22
N LEU A 85 1.41 6.60 -10.06
CA LEU A 85 -0.01 6.39 -9.77
C LEU A 85 -0.40 4.93 -9.94
N ALA A 86 0.06 4.29 -11.02
CA ALA A 86 -0.22 2.88 -11.29
C ALA A 86 0.38 1.92 -10.26
N ASN A 87 1.57 2.23 -9.73
CA ASN A 87 2.21 1.46 -8.65
C ASN A 87 1.40 1.46 -7.35
N LEU A 88 0.45 2.40 -7.15
CA LEU A 88 -0.43 2.35 -5.99
C LEU A 88 -1.42 1.17 -6.08
N GLY A 89 -1.81 0.75 -7.29
CA GLY A 89 -2.69 -0.40 -7.50
C GLY A 89 -3.95 -0.36 -6.62
N SER A 90 -4.19 -1.42 -5.83
CA SER A 90 -5.33 -1.51 -4.91
C SER A 90 -5.37 -0.43 -3.83
N LEU A 91 -4.21 0.14 -3.46
CA LEU A 91 -4.09 1.16 -2.42
C LEU A 91 -4.69 2.50 -2.85
N MET A 92 -4.96 2.72 -4.14
CA MET A 92 -5.64 3.92 -4.63
C MET A 92 -6.98 4.17 -3.92
N THR A 93 -7.63 3.11 -3.41
CA THR A 93 -8.86 3.21 -2.61
C THR A 93 -8.68 3.96 -1.28
N GLY A 94 -7.44 4.10 -0.80
CA GLY A 94 -7.08 4.90 0.38
C GLY A 94 -6.76 6.36 0.09
N LEU A 95 -6.77 6.80 -1.18
CA LEU A 95 -6.57 8.20 -1.52
C LEU A 95 -7.80 9.01 -1.09
N ASN A 96 -7.57 10.03 -0.26
CA ASN A 96 -8.62 10.97 0.08
C ASN A 96 -9.04 11.81 -1.15
N SER A 97 -10.27 12.31 -1.13
CA SER A 97 -10.84 13.02 -2.28
C SER A 97 -10.07 14.27 -2.67
N SER A 98 -9.51 15.01 -1.70
CA SER A 98 -8.69 16.19 -1.98
C SER A 98 -7.40 15.83 -2.72
N THR A 99 -6.73 14.75 -2.34
CA THR A 99 -5.54 14.26 -3.04
C THR A 99 -5.91 13.85 -4.46
N LEU A 100 -6.98 13.07 -4.65
CA LEU A 100 -7.45 12.68 -6.00
C LEU A 100 -7.78 13.89 -6.88
N GLN A 101 -8.47 14.90 -6.34
CA GLN A 101 -8.82 16.12 -7.08
C GLN A 101 -7.61 17.01 -7.40
N SER A 102 -6.53 16.88 -6.64
CA SER A 102 -5.28 17.62 -6.87
C SER A 102 -4.36 16.97 -7.90
N LEU A 103 -4.61 15.72 -8.30
CA LEU A 103 -3.82 15.04 -9.31
C LEU A 103 -4.02 15.71 -10.69
N PRO A 104 -2.95 16.03 -11.42
CA PRO A 104 -3.07 16.49 -12.79
C PRO A 104 -3.80 15.43 -13.64
N PRO A 105 -4.84 15.80 -14.42
CA PRO A 105 -5.59 14.85 -15.24
C PRO A 105 -4.70 14.06 -16.22
N GLU A 106 -3.60 14.65 -16.67
CA GLU A 106 -2.64 14.02 -17.57
C GLU A 106 -2.01 12.76 -16.94
N LEU A 107 -1.77 12.76 -15.63
CA LEU A 107 -1.22 11.60 -14.93
C LEU A 107 -2.18 10.42 -14.94
N VAL A 108 -3.48 10.69 -14.85
CA VAL A 108 -4.52 9.65 -14.93
C VAL A 108 -4.56 9.07 -16.34
N VAL A 109 -4.53 9.93 -17.37
CA VAL A 109 -4.50 9.50 -18.77
C VAL A 109 -3.23 8.70 -19.10
N GLU A 110 -2.08 9.09 -18.53
CA GLU A 110 -0.85 8.30 -18.63
C GLU A 110 -0.99 6.94 -17.95
N ALA A 111 -1.51 6.90 -16.72
CA ALA A 111 -1.70 5.66 -15.97
C ALA A 111 -2.65 4.69 -16.69
N MET A 112 -3.73 5.19 -17.31
CA MET A 112 -4.67 4.36 -18.09
C MET A 112 -4.04 3.63 -19.30
N LYS A 113 -2.85 4.04 -19.73
CA LYS A 113 -2.10 3.35 -20.80
C LYS A 113 -1.26 2.19 -20.25
N LEU A 114 -1.10 2.10 -18.94
CA LEU A 114 -0.31 1.08 -18.27
C LEU A 114 -1.18 -0.14 -17.95
N PRO A 115 -0.76 -1.36 -18.34
CA PRO A 115 -1.54 -2.58 -18.11
C PRO A 115 -1.93 -2.81 -16.65
N GLU A 116 -1.05 -2.47 -15.71
CA GLU A 116 -1.23 -2.64 -14.27
C GLU A 116 -2.30 -1.71 -13.67
N PHE A 117 -2.69 -0.63 -14.36
CA PHE A 117 -3.68 0.32 -13.87
C PHE A 117 -5.13 -0.10 -14.18
N VAL A 118 -5.34 -0.88 -15.24
CA VAL A 118 -6.68 -1.19 -15.80
C VAL A 118 -7.22 -2.56 -15.32
N GLN A 119 -6.55 -3.19 -14.34
CA GLN A 119 -6.89 -4.53 -13.84
C GLN A 119 -7.95 -4.57 -12.75
#